data_AF-A0AAX2F4M1-F1
#
_entry.id   AF-A0AAX2F4M1-F1
#
_cell.length_a   1.000
_cell.length_b   1.000
_cell.length_c   1.000
_cell.angle_alpha   90.00
_cell.angle_beta   90.00
_cell.angle_gamma   90.00
#
_symmetry.space_group_name_H-M   'P 1'
#
loop_
_entity.id
_entity.type
_entity.pdbx_description
1 polymer ?
#
loop_
_entity_poly.entity_id
_entity_poly.type
_entity_poly.pdbx_seq_one_letter_code
_entity_poly.pdbx_strand_id
1 'polypeptide(L)'
;MNKHIFKHIAVAFAACCVVSCQDSESDLLKQKVYFDGNLQKVEMPDTGSTLDVDITSRLSNKQDGAVDVSYSLADSSLVALYNSKYGTDYVAFKHQNVTFSKTSSTIAAGSIYADKVSLTLNNLDQLEAGKNYMLPVKLHSASTPIIDGEDVEYIVLAKPVKITKAGDFYNKYISVKFPAGTYFKSFTYEALVHSIWWGSNCTIMGSEGLMIFRVGDVGGGISAGILQIAGRQHYEAPEKLQINKWYHVAVTFDQATGKTVMYLNGTKWAESAWNISGFDPNADVGFNIGKIPGFPWGERPFYGYMSEVRVWSVARTENQIKQNMLGVNPKSDGLELYFKMDGSETVNGNKIKDAAKGIECTTGGLEFATLAQPVTMKDLQ
;
A
#
# COMPACT_ATOMS: atom_id res chain seq x y z
N MET A 1 -11.81 72.15 40.78
CA MET A 1 -13.14 71.60 40.43
C MET A 1 -12.91 70.18 39.93
N ASN A 2 -12.86 69.14 40.77
CA ASN A 2 -13.89 68.56 41.64
C ASN A 2 -15.14 68.05 40.91
N LYS A 3 -15.38 66.74 41.12
CA LYS A 3 -16.61 65.93 41.00
C LYS A 3 -16.81 65.19 39.66
N HIS A 4 -16.49 63.89 39.57
CA HIS A 4 -17.15 62.69 40.15
C HIS A 4 -18.37 62.21 39.35
N ILE A 5 -18.48 60.87 39.22
CA ILE A 5 -19.68 59.98 39.07
C ILE A 5 -19.40 58.98 37.92
N PHE A 6 -19.34 57.64 38.04
CA PHE A 6 -19.70 56.58 39.01
C PHE A 6 -18.79 55.36 38.69
N LYS A 7 -18.08 54.73 39.64
CA LYS A 7 -18.50 53.65 40.56
C LYS A 7 -18.81 52.26 39.92
N HIS A 8 -17.86 51.33 40.16
CA HIS A 8 -18.04 49.91 40.59
C HIS A 8 -18.49 48.93 39.49
N ILE A 9 -17.78 47.83 39.18
CA ILE A 9 -17.52 46.66 40.03
C ILE A 9 -16.23 45.98 39.52
N ALA A 10 -15.18 45.92 40.33
CA ALA A 10 -13.98 45.12 40.05
C ALA A 10 -13.39 44.60 41.37
N VAL A 11 -14.17 43.78 42.08
CA VAL A 11 -13.69 42.89 43.15
C VAL A 11 -14.59 41.67 43.15
N ALA A 12 -14.13 40.56 42.58
CA ALA A 12 -14.41 39.19 43.02
C ALA A 12 -13.71 38.19 42.09
N PHE A 13 -12.99 37.23 42.69
CA PHE A 13 -12.43 36.02 42.07
C PHE A 13 -11.20 36.17 41.17
N ALA A 14 -10.07 36.56 41.78
CA ALA A 14 -8.78 35.97 41.42
C ALA A 14 -8.44 34.88 42.45
N ALA A 15 -9.15 33.75 42.37
CA ALA A 15 -8.82 32.55 43.11
C ALA A 15 -9.06 31.35 42.20
N CYS A 16 -8.01 30.53 42.08
CA CYS A 16 -8.00 29.19 41.49
C CYS A 16 -8.17 29.13 39.97
N CYS A 17 -7.04 29.01 39.27
CA CYS A 17 -6.76 27.91 38.35
C CYS A 17 -5.35 28.09 37.75
N VAL A 18 -4.33 28.17 38.61
CA VAL A 18 -3.04 27.57 38.25
C VAL A 18 -3.22 26.10 38.58
N VAL A 19 -3.58 25.29 37.58
CA VAL A 19 -3.27 23.85 37.65
C VAL A 19 -1.76 23.79 37.44
N SER A 20 -1.01 24.13 38.49
CA SER A 20 0.39 23.79 38.59
C SER A 20 0.44 22.28 38.70
N CYS A 21 1.20 21.62 37.82
CA CYS A 21 1.70 20.27 38.10
C CYS A 21 2.29 20.27 39.51
N GLN A 22 1.58 19.65 40.45
CA GLN A 22 2.00 19.49 41.83
C GLN A 22 2.92 18.28 41.96
N ASP A 23 3.99 18.23 41.16
CA ASP A 23 5.06 17.29 41.43
C ASP A 23 6.06 18.02 42.34
N SER A 24 6.16 17.59 43.60
CA SER A 24 7.22 18.07 44.48
C SER A 24 8.58 17.63 43.94
N GLU A 25 9.67 18.37 44.18
CA GLU A 25 11.02 17.91 43.83
C GLU A 25 11.33 16.52 44.41
N SER A 26 10.76 16.19 45.58
CA SER A 26 10.84 14.86 46.18
C SER A 26 10.12 13.76 45.40
N ASP A 27 9.06 14.08 44.65
CA ASP A 27 8.35 13.11 43.79
C ASP A 27 9.11 12.85 42.48
N LEU A 28 9.90 13.81 42.01
CA LEU A 28 10.83 13.63 40.87
C LEU A 28 12.02 12.73 41.23
N LEU A 29 12.38 12.65 42.52
CA LEU A 29 13.47 11.80 43.02
C LEU A 29 13.04 10.35 43.31
N LYS A 30 11.74 10.06 43.34
CA LYS A 30 11.25 8.68 43.53
C LYS A 30 11.60 7.85 42.29
N GLN A 31 12.19 6.69 42.51
CA GLN A 31 12.46 5.73 41.43
C GLN A 31 11.12 5.31 40.80
N LYS A 32 11.11 5.30 39.46
CA LYS A 32 9.95 4.86 38.69
C LYS A 32 10.38 3.86 37.63
N VAL A 33 9.49 2.93 37.28
CA VAL A 33 9.67 1.98 36.17
C VAL A 33 8.96 2.53 34.93
N TYR A 34 9.50 2.29 33.75
CA TYR A 34 8.91 2.69 32.47
C TYR A 34 9.51 1.90 31.29
N PHE A 35 8.92 2.02 30.11
CA PHE A 35 9.56 1.61 28.86
C PHE A 35 10.46 2.72 28.31
N ASP A 36 11.72 2.40 27.96
CA ASP A 36 12.70 3.39 27.44
C ASP A 36 12.28 4.00 26.10
N GLY A 37 11.42 3.29 25.36
CA GLY A 37 10.74 3.77 24.17
C GLY A 37 9.30 3.28 24.17
N ASN A 38 8.39 4.12 23.67
CA ASN A 38 6.97 3.78 23.56
C ASN A 38 6.62 3.16 22.20
N LEU A 39 7.55 3.07 21.24
CA LEU A 39 7.30 2.55 19.90
C LEU A 39 8.46 1.71 19.41
N GLN A 40 8.22 0.43 19.16
CA GLN A 40 9.17 -0.50 18.56
C GLN A 40 8.67 -0.92 17.18
N LYS A 41 9.45 -0.63 16.13
CA LYS A 41 9.14 -1.13 14.78
C LYS A 41 9.90 -2.42 14.54
N VAL A 42 9.18 -3.43 14.06
CA VAL A 42 9.73 -4.74 13.74
C VAL A 42 9.49 -5.09 12.28
N GLU A 43 10.44 -5.81 11.68
CA GLU A 43 10.36 -6.22 10.28
C GLU A 43 9.70 -7.60 10.17
N MET A 44 8.81 -7.75 9.19
CA MET A 44 8.26 -9.05 8.85
C MET A 44 9.36 -10.01 8.37
N PRO A 45 9.39 -11.25 8.85
CA PRO A 45 10.31 -12.24 8.32
C PRO A 45 9.99 -12.53 6.84
N ASP A 46 11.01 -12.80 6.04
CA ASP A 46 10.83 -13.14 4.62
C ASP A 46 10.19 -14.51 4.42
N THR A 47 10.41 -15.42 5.38
CA THR A 47 9.87 -16.78 5.39
C THR A 47 9.38 -17.15 6.79
N GLY A 48 8.35 -18.00 6.87
CA GLY A 48 7.76 -18.44 8.13
C GLY A 48 6.52 -17.63 8.53
N SER A 49 5.87 -18.07 9.60
CA SER A 49 4.62 -17.50 10.10
C SER A 49 4.74 -16.92 11.50
N THR A 50 5.97 -16.83 12.03
CA THR A 50 6.26 -16.38 13.39
C THR A 50 7.42 -15.38 13.44
N LEU A 51 7.40 -14.49 14.43
CA LEU A 51 8.47 -13.53 14.71
C LEU A 51 8.61 -13.36 16.23
N ASP A 52 9.83 -13.45 16.74
CA ASP A 52 10.13 -13.15 18.14
C ASP A 52 10.52 -11.68 18.31
N VAL A 53 9.95 -11.03 19.32
CA VAL A 53 10.18 -9.63 19.64
C VAL A 53 10.53 -9.50 21.12
N ASP A 54 11.70 -8.95 21.42
CA ASP A 54 12.11 -8.67 22.79
C ASP A 54 11.52 -7.34 23.28
N ILE A 55 10.97 -7.36 24.49
CA ILE A 55 10.60 -6.17 25.28
C ILE A 55 11.44 -6.09 26.54
N THR A 56 11.66 -4.87 27.03
CA THR A 56 12.32 -4.62 28.32
C THR A 56 11.87 -3.29 28.90
N SER A 57 11.65 -3.26 30.21
CA SER A 57 11.41 -2.04 30.97
C SER A 57 12.64 -1.66 31.78
N ARG A 58 12.67 -0.43 32.28
CA ARG A 58 13.79 0.10 33.03
C ARG A 58 13.36 0.96 34.20
N LEU A 59 14.31 1.19 35.11
CA LEU A 59 14.21 2.19 36.17
C LEU A 59 14.74 3.56 35.70
N SER A 60 14.16 4.62 36.28
CA SER A 60 14.66 6.00 36.13
C SER A 60 16.07 6.17 36.70
N ASN A 61 16.39 5.48 37.81
CA ASN A 61 17.70 5.51 38.45
C ASN A 61 18.05 4.13 39.05
N LYS A 62 19.35 3.86 39.26
CA LYS A 62 19.81 2.66 39.97
C LYS A 62 19.27 2.63 41.40
N GLN A 63 19.09 1.41 41.90
CA GLN A 63 18.71 1.15 43.29
C GLN A 63 19.40 -0.13 43.80
N ASP A 64 19.48 -0.27 45.11
CA ASP A 64 20.17 -1.39 45.76
C ASP A 64 19.32 -2.65 45.89
N GLY A 65 17.99 -2.54 45.68
CA GLY A 65 17.05 -3.67 45.67
C GLY A 65 16.73 -4.16 44.26
N ALA A 66 16.38 -5.44 44.13
CA ALA A 66 15.76 -5.93 42.90
C ALA A 66 14.32 -5.41 42.79
N VAL A 67 13.85 -5.14 41.57
CA VAL A 67 12.44 -4.78 41.30
C VAL A 67 11.83 -5.75 40.31
N ASP A 68 10.72 -6.35 40.72
CA ASP A 68 9.92 -7.21 39.87
C ASP A 68 8.95 -6.38 39.03
N VAL A 69 8.87 -6.76 37.76
CA VAL A 69 7.99 -6.17 36.76
C VAL A 69 7.22 -7.28 36.07
N SER A 70 6.03 -6.96 35.58
CA SER A 70 5.26 -7.88 34.74
C SER A 70 4.67 -7.17 33.54
N TYR A 71 4.33 -7.97 32.54
CA TYR A 71 3.87 -7.50 31.25
C TYR A 71 2.56 -8.19 30.88
N SER A 72 1.65 -7.44 30.27
CA SER A 72 0.43 -7.99 29.70
C SER A 72 0.15 -7.34 28.35
N LEU A 73 -0.71 -7.96 27.56
CA LEU A 73 -1.29 -7.28 26.40
C LEU A 73 -2.24 -6.18 26.90
N ALA A 74 -2.11 -4.97 26.37
CA ALA A 74 -3.01 -3.87 26.71
C ALA A 74 -4.30 -3.98 25.90
N ASP A 75 -5.34 -3.23 26.28
CA ASP A 75 -6.59 -3.21 25.53
C ASP A 75 -6.38 -2.70 24.09
N SER A 76 -6.94 -3.39 23.10
CA SER A 76 -6.81 -3.03 21.68
C SER A 76 -7.38 -1.64 21.34
N SER A 77 -8.25 -1.07 22.18
CA SER A 77 -8.75 0.31 22.05
C SER A 77 -7.64 1.37 22.07
N LEU A 78 -6.49 1.07 22.67
CA LEU A 78 -5.32 1.95 22.61
C LEU A 78 -4.83 2.18 21.18
N VAL A 79 -5.03 1.23 20.26
CA VAL A 79 -4.67 1.40 18.84
C VAL A 79 -5.57 2.44 18.18
N ALA A 80 -6.87 2.45 18.50
CA ALA A 80 -7.80 3.45 17.98
C ALA A 80 -7.47 4.86 18.52
N LEU A 81 -7.10 4.96 19.80
CA LEU A 81 -6.63 6.22 20.39
C LEU A 81 -5.33 6.69 19.75
N TYR A 82 -4.37 5.79 19.50
CA TYR A 82 -3.13 6.10 18.79
C TYR A 82 -3.42 6.64 17.39
N ASN A 83 -4.27 5.93 16.63
CA ASN A 83 -4.68 6.34 15.28
C ASN A 83 -5.33 7.72 15.25
N SER A 84 -6.25 7.99 16.18
CA SER A 84 -6.90 9.31 16.30
C SER A 84 -5.90 10.41 16.65
N LYS A 85 -4.99 10.15 17.58
CA LYS A 85 -3.98 11.12 18.04
C LYS A 85 -2.96 11.49 16.96
N TYR A 86 -2.52 10.51 16.16
CA TYR A 86 -1.40 10.68 15.24
C TYR A 86 -1.78 10.64 13.74
N GLY A 87 -3.06 10.46 13.41
CA GLY A 87 -3.53 10.39 12.02
C GLY A 87 -3.06 9.13 11.30
N THR A 88 -2.91 8.02 12.01
CA THR A 88 -2.50 6.71 11.46
C THR A 88 -3.69 5.77 11.27
N ASP A 89 -3.47 4.64 10.60
CA ASP A 89 -4.51 3.64 10.27
C ASP A 89 -4.13 2.21 10.71
N TYR A 90 -3.37 2.07 11.81
CA TYR A 90 -2.94 0.78 12.31
C TYR A 90 -4.10 -0.15 12.64
N VAL A 91 -3.95 -1.43 12.32
CA VAL A 91 -4.86 -2.51 12.69
C VAL A 91 -4.37 -3.15 13.98
N ALA A 92 -5.26 -3.35 14.96
CA ALA A 92 -4.88 -4.03 16.20
C ALA A 92 -4.44 -5.48 15.91
N PHE A 93 -3.25 -5.86 16.39
CA PHE A 93 -2.78 -7.23 16.30
C PHE A 93 -3.55 -8.10 17.31
N LYS A 94 -4.01 -9.28 16.86
CA LYS A 94 -4.90 -10.12 17.67
C LYS A 94 -4.13 -10.75 18.82
N HIS A 95 -4.61 -10.56 20.05
CA HIS A 95 -3.97 -11.11 21.26
C HIS A 95 -3.79 -12.62 21.24
N GLN A 96 -4.76 -13.36 20.65
CA GLN A 96 -4.68 -14.82 20.50
C GLN A 96 -3.49 -15.30 19.65
N ASN A 97 -2.86 -14.40 18.88
CA ASN A 97 -1.69 -14.70 18.08
C ASN A 97 -0.38 -14.36 18.79
N VAL A 98 -0.41 -13.98 20.08
CA VAL A 98 0.78 -13.58 20.84
C VAL A 98 1.03 -14.58 21.96
N THR A 99 2.29 -15.01 22.11
CA THR A 99 2.72 -15.87 23.22
C THR A 99 3.91 -15.21 23.93
N PHE A 100 3.82 -15.09 25.25
CA PHE A 100 4.94 -14.64 26.07
C PHE A 100 5.85 -15.82 26.40
N SER A 101 7.17 -15.63 26.33
CA SER A 101 8.14 -16.58 26.89
C SER A 101 8.00 -16.69 28.41
N LYS A 102 7.70 -15.56 29.07
CA LYS A 102 7.36 -15.40 30.48
C LYS A 102 6.60 -14.07 30.64
N THR A 103 5.74 -13.94 31.64
CA THR A 103 4.96 -12.69 31.85
C THR A 103 5.57 -11.75 32.90
N SER A 104 6.68 -12.16 33.53
CA SER A 104 7.40 -11.37 34.52
C SER A 104 8.89 -11.33 34.25
N SER A 105 9.53 -10.31 34.78
CA SER A 105 10.98 -10.13 34.76
C SER A 105 11.43 -9.36 36.00
N THR A 106 12.74 -9.25 36.16
CA THR A 106 13.36 -8.60 37.31
C THR A 106 14.43 -7.63 36.83
N ILE A 107 14.44 -6.44 37.43
CA ILE A 107 15.53 -5.48 37.37
C ILE A 107 16.43 -5.80 38.55
N ALA A 108 17.59 -6.42 38.28
CA ALA A 108 18.51 -6.83 39.33
C ALA A 108 19.04 -5.61 40.12
N ALA A 109 19.38 -5.83 41.39
CA ALA A 109 20.05 -4.82 42.22
C ALA A 109 21.27 -4.22 41.50
N GLY A 110 21.40 -2.89 41.51
CA GLY A 110 22.47 -2.15 40.83
C GLY A 110 22.34 -2.05 39.30
N SER A 111 21.33 -2.70 38.70
CA SER A 111 20.98 -2.60 37.28
C SER A 111 19.84 -1.61 37.06
N ILE A 112 19.67 -1.17 35.81
CA ILE A 112 18.56 -0.28 35.43
C ILE A 112 17.60 -0.92 34.43
N TYR A 113 17.98 -1.98 33.72
CA TYR A 113 17.10 -2.69 32.79
C TYR A 113 16.66 -4.02 33.38
N ALA A 114 15.43 -4.41 33.07
CA ALA A 114 14.94 -5.74 33.35
C ALA A 114 15.57 -6.74 32.37
N ASP A 115 15.67 -8.00 32.78
CA ASP A 115 15.92 -9.07 31.82
C ASP A 115 14.85 -9.04 30.72
N LYS A 116 15.26 -9.30 29.49
CA LYS A 116 14.35 -9.29 28.35
C LYS A 116 13.27 -10.35 28.50
N VAL A 117 12.08 -10.00 28.01
CA VAL A 117 10.97 -10.92 27.78
C VAL A 117 10.72 -10.99 26.30
N SER A 118 10.59 -12.20 25.75
CA SER A 118 10.34 -12.41 24.33
C SER A 118 8.85 -12.67 24.10
N LEU A 119 8.31 -12.01 23.08
CA LEU A 119 6.97 -12.20 22.54
C LEU A 119 7.09 -12.92 21.21
N THR A 120 6.50 -14.11 21.09
CA THR A 120 6.33 -14.76 19.79
C THR A 120 5.01 -14.30 19.18
N LEU A 121 5.10 -13.56 18.08
CA LEU A 121 3.98 -13.18 17.22
C LEU A 121 3.75 -14.31 16.21
N ASN A 122 2.53 -14.85 16.15
CA ASN A 122 2.15 -16.02 15.35
C ASN A 122 1.16 -15.65 14.23
N ASN A 123 0.92 -16.60 13.33
CA ASN A 123 -0.06 -16.50 12.24
C ASN A 123 0.17 -15.26 11.36
N LEU A 124 1.43 -14.88 11.16
CA LEU A 124 1.80 -13.70 10.37
C LEU A 124 1.39 -13.85 8.90
N ASP A 125 1.34 -15.08 8.40
CA ASP A 125 0.87 -15.47 7.07
C ASP A 125 -0.64 -15.19 6.87
N GLN A 126 -1.44 -15.21 7.93
CA GLN A 126 -2.89 -14.95 7.89
C GLN A 126 -3.28 -13.47 7.93
N LEU A 127 -2.32 -12.58 8.21
CA LEU A 127 -2.58 -11.14 8.20
C LEU A 127 -2.89 -10.64 6.78
N GLU A 128 -3.59 -9.53 6.67
CA GLU A 128 -3.86 -8.88 5.39
C GLU A 128 -2.60 -8.14 4.91
N ALA A 129 -2.20 -8.34 3.66
CA ALA A 129 -1.06 -7.65 3.07
C ALA A 129 -1.36 -6.16 2.86
N GLY A 130 -0.33 -5.32 2.97
CA GLY A 130 -0.46 -3.86 2.85
C GLY A 130 -1.00 -3.17 4.09
N LYS A 131 -1.26 -3.91 5.18
CA LYS A 131 -1.68 -3.36 6.47
C LYS A 131 -0.49 -3.21 7.42
N ASN A 132 -0.58 -2.18 8.26
CA ASN A 132 0.32 -2.00 9.39
C ASN A 132 -0.41 -2.43 10.67
N TYR A 133 0.19 -3.35 11.43
CA TYR A 133 -0.36 -3.87 12.66
C TYR A 133 0.30 -3.25 13.87
N MET A 134 -0.46 -3.08 14.95
CA MET A 134 0.03 -2.54 16.23
C MET A 134 -0.41 -3.44 17.39
N LEU A 135 0.54 -3.77 18.26
CA LEU A 135 0.34 -4.51 19.50
C LEU A 135 0.78 -3.65 20.68
N PRO A 136 -0.15 -3.15 21.51
CA PRO A 136 0.20 -2.44 22.74
C PRO A 136 0.51 -3.45 23.86
N VAL A 137 1.67 -3.31 24.49
CA VAL A 137 2.11 -4.12 25.63
C VAL A 137 2.20 -3.22 26.85
N LYS A 138 1.54 -3.63 27.94
CA LYS A 138 1.46 -2.86 29.18
C LYS A 138 2.43 -3.39 30.22
N LEU A 139 3.17 -2.48 30.83
CA LEU A 139 4.03 -2.69 31.99
C LEU A 139 3.22 -2.59 33.29
N HIS A 140 3.55 -3.45 34.24
CA HIS A 140 3.04 -3.41 35.61
C HIS A 140 4.21 -3.53 36.59
N SER A 141 4.09 -2.86 37.74
CA SER A 141 4.97 -3.01 38.89
C SER A 141 4.17 -2.83 40.17
N ALA A 142 4.40 -3.70 41.15
CA ALA A 142 3.70 -3.67 42.42
C ALA A 142 4.44 -2.84 43.48
N SER A 143 5.78 -2.80 43.42
CA SER A 143 6.63 -2.20 44.45
C SER A 143 7.17 -0.83 44.07
N THR A 144 7.25 -0.51 42.78
CA THR A 144 7.83 0.74 42.28
C THR A 144 6.82 1.46 41.40
N PRO A 145 6.54 2.76 41.63
CA PRO A 145 5.63 3.52 40.79
C PRO A 145 6.04 3.51 39.31
N ILE A 146 5.08 3.62 38.42
CA ILE A 146 5.34 3.69 36.98
C ILE A 146 5.31 5.17 36.54
N ILE A 147 6.08 5.53 35.51
CA ILE A 147 5.97 6.87 34.90
C ILE A 147 4.65 6.94 34.09
N ASP A 148 3.81 7.93 34.43
CA ASP A 148 2.52 8.12 33.75
C ASP A 148 2.70 8.31 32.25
N GLY A 149 2.00 7.49 31.46
CA GLY A 149 2.05 7.54 29.99
C GLY A 149 3.26 6.84 29.35
N GLU A 150 4.16 6.27 30.15
CA GLU A 150 5.31 5.47 29.69
C GLU A 150 5.20 4.00 30.13
N ASP A 151 3.98 3.57 30.45
CA ASP A 151 3.60 2.22 30.86
C ASP A 151 3.18 1.32 29.70
N VAL A 152 3.21 1.83 28.46
CA VAL A 152 2.84 1.10 27.25
C VAL A 152 3.92 1.24 26.18
N GLU A 153 4.36 0.10 25.65
CA GLU A 153 5.17 0.00 24.44
C GLU A 153 4.28 -0.49 23.29
N TYR A 154 4.32 0.21 22.16
CA TYR A 154 3.60 -0.15 20.95
C TYR A 154 4.54 -0.85 19.98
N ILE A 155 4.33 -2.15 19.77
CA ILE A 155 5.05 -2.92 18.74
C ILE A 155 4.31 -2.76 17.42
N VAL A 156 5.01 -2.28 16.39
CA VAL A 156 4.45 -2.04 15.05
C VAL A 156 5.10 -2.98 14.04
N LEU A 157 4.25 -3.68 13.29
CA LEU A 157 4.64 -4.66 12.28
C LEU A 157 3.91 -4.38 10.96
N ALA A 158 4.66 -4.04 9.92
CA ALA A 158 4.10 -3.82 8.58
C ALA A 158 4.07 -5.14 7.79
N LYS A 159 2.91 -5.55 7.25
CA LYS A 159 2.86 -6.68 6.31
C LYS A 159 3.02 -6.18 4.88
N PRO A 160 4.17 -6.39 4.22
CA PRO A 160 4.36 -5.91 2.86
C PRO A 160 3.43 -6.61 1.87
N VAL A 161 3.03 -5.91 0.82
CA VAL A 161 2.38 -6.53 -0.34
C VAL A 161 3.47 -7.23 -1.16
N LYS A 162 3.25 -8.52 -1.44
CA LYS A 162 4.11 -9.35 -2.29
C LYS A 162 3.21 -10.02 -3.34
N ILE A 163 3.51 -9.80 -4.63
CA ILE A 163 2.82 -10.50 -5.72
C ILE A 163 3.60 -11.77 -6.01
N THR A 164 2.99 -12.92 -5.80
CA THR A 164 3.62 -14.24 -5.95
C THR A 164 3.11 -15.02 -7.17
N LYS A 165 2.07 -14.51 -7.83
CA LYS A 165 1.49 -15.07 -9.05
C LYS A 165 1.20 -13.97 -10.05
N ALA A 166 1.27 -14.30 -11.34
CA ALA A 166 0.94 -13.40 -12.43
C ALA A 166 0.25 -14.15 -13.57
N GLY A 167 -0.47 -13.45 -14.43
CA GLY A 167 -1.13 -14.01 -15.60
C GLY A 167 -0.11 -14.29 -16.70
N ASP A 168 -0.12 -15.49 -17.25
CA ASP A 168 0.74 -15.91 -18.37
C ASP A 168 0.12 -15.49 -19.70
N PHE A 169 0.75 -14.50 -20.32
CA PHE A 169 0.42 -14.02 -21.66
C PHE A 169 1.43 -14.58 -22.65
N TYR A 170 1.19 -15.80 -23.13
CA TYR A 170 1.86 -16.39 -24.28
C TYR A 170 0.84 -16.63 -25.41
N ASN A 171 0.70 -15.66 -26.32
CA ASN A 171 -0.35 -15.65 -27.35
C ASN A 171 -1.79 -15.71 -26.76
N LYS A 172 -1.97 -15.17 -25.54
CA LYS A 172 -3.25 -15.09 -24.84
C LYS A 172 -3.86 -13.70 -24.95
N TYR A 173 -5.17 -13.63 -24.78
CA TYR A 173 -5.91 -12.38 -24.78
C TYR A 173 -6.98 -12.37 -23.69
N ILE A 174 -7.42 -11.16 -23.35
CA ILE A 174 -8.72 -10.90 -22.74
C ILE A 174 -9.42 -9.85 -23.61
N SER A 175 -10.59 -10.19 -24.14
CA SER A 175 -11.47 -9.28 -24.87
C SER A 175 -12.53 -8.76 -23.92
N VAL A 176 -12.53 -7.44 -23.73
CA VAL A 176 -13.33 -6.73 -22.75
C VAL A 176 -14.43 -5.97 -23.46
N LYS A 177 -15.67 -6.14 -22.97
CA LYS A 177 -16.82 -5.36 -23.40
C LYS A 177 -17.29 -4.52 -22.23
N PHE A 178 -16.95 -3.24 -22.24
CA PHE A 178 -17.42 -2.29 -21.23
C PHE A 178 -18.93 -2.09 -21.36
N PRO A 179 -19.62 -1.59 -20.31
CA PRO A 179 -21.05 -1.26 -20.38
C PRO A 179 -21.41 -0.42 -21.61
N ALA A 180 -22.58 -0.65 -22.18
CA ALA A 180 -23.03 0.10 -23.36
C ALA A 180 -23.06 1.61 -23.08
N GLY A 181 -22.56 2.42 -24.02
CA GLY A 181 -22.46 3.86 -23.86
C GLY A 181 -21.27 4.35 -23.02
N THR A 182 -20.37 3.46 -22.60
CA THR A 182 -19.10 3.86 -21.97
C THR A 182 -18.32 4.78 -22.90
N TYR A 183 -17.86 5.91 -22.37
CA TYR A 183 -17.04 6.87 -23.10
C TYR A 183 -16.02 7.49 -22.16
N PHE A 184 -14.74 7.17 -22.37
CA PHE A 184 -13.66 7.65 -21.52
C PHE A 184 -13.20 9.02 -22.00
N LYS A 185 -13.55 10.06 -21.24
CA LYS A 185 -13.04 11.42 -21.42
C LYS A 185 -11.60 11.51 -20.92
N SER A 186 -11.43 11.38 -19.62
CA SER A 186 -10.14 11.15 -18.97
C SER A 186 -9.99 9.67 -18.66
N PHE A 187 -8.76 9.16 -18.63
CA PHE A 187 -8.52 7.75 -18.30
C PHE A 187 -7.12 7.51 -17.75
N THR A 188 -6.95 6.31 -17.19
CA THR A 188 -5.64 5.74 -16.87
C THR A 188 -5.63 4.27 -17.27
N TYR A 189 -4.60 3.84 -17.99
CA TYR A 189 -4.24 2.44 -18.14
C TYR A 189 -3.00 2.17 -17.29
N GLU A 190 -2.97 1.08 -16.54
CA GLU A 190 -1.79 0.67 -15.80
C GLU A 190 -1.70 -0.85 -15.65
N ALA A 191 -0.47 -1.38 -15.63
CA ALA A 191 -0.19 -2.78 -15.39
C ALA A 191 1.25 -2.97 -14.88
N LEU A 192 1.48 -4.04 -14.12
CA LEU A 192 2.80 -4.64 -14.00
C LEU A 192 3.03 -5.56 -15.21
N VAL A 193 4.16 -5.38 -15.88
CA VAL A 193 4.53 -6.16 -17.07
C VAL A 193 5.93 -6.75 -16.90
N HIS A 194 6.08 -8.01 -17.30
CA HIS A 194 7.36 -8.70 -17.40
C HIS A 194 7.40 -9.46 -18.72
N SER A 195 7.99 -8.84 -19.74
CA SER A 195 8.16 -9.51 -21.04
C SER A 195 9.34 -10.46 -21.02
N ILE A 196 9.17 -11.63 -21.61
CA ILE A 196 10.26 -12.58 -21.88
C ILE A 196 10.81 -12.39 -23.30
N TRP A 197 10.06 -11.71 -24.17
CA TRP A 197 10.43 -11.44 -25.56
C TRP A 197 9.60 -10.27 -26.14
N TRP A 198 10.27 -9.37 -26.86
CA TRP A 198 9.62 -8.30 -27.60
C TRP A 198 9.56 -8.63 -29.09
N GLY A 199 8.35 -8.81 -29.61
CA GLY A 199 8.09 -8.85 -31.04
C GLY A 199 8.15 -7.46 -31.69
N SER A 200 7.73 -7.39 -32.95
CA SER A 200 7.68 -6.11 -33.69
C SER A 200 6.66 -5.14 -33.11
N ASN A 201 5.57 -5.65 -32.55
CA ASN A 201 4.47 -4.89 -31.96
C ASN A 201 3.71 -5.81 -30.98
N CYS A 202 3.72 -5.47 -29.69
CA CYS A 202 3.17 -6.28 -28.60
C CYS A 202 2.10 -5.51 -27.82
N THR A 203 0.90 -6.06 -27.73
CA THR A 203 -0.26 -5.41 -27.09
C THR A 203 -0.18 -5.54 -25.56
N ILE A 204 -0.19 -4.42 -24.82
CA ILE A 204 -0.45 -4.46 -23.38
C ILE A 204 -1.96 -4.46 -23.18
N MET A 205 -2.62 -3.35 -23.52
CA MET A 205 -4.07 -3.21 -23.46
C MET A 205 -4.59 -2.05 -24.31
N GLY A 206 -5.85 -2.13 -24.73
CA GLY A 206 -6.57 -0.99 -25.32
C GLY A 206 -7.40 -1.36 -26.54
N SER A 207 -7.90 -0.34 -27.23
CA SER A 207 -8.72 -0.46 -28.43
C SER A 207 -7.92 -0.02 -29.65
N GLU A 208 -7.54 -0.97 -30.49
CA GLU A 208 -6.71 -0.75 -31.68
C GLU A 208 -7.32 0.29 -32.62
N GLY A 209 -6.48 1.19 -33.16
CA GLY A 209 -6.91 2.30 -34.02
C GLY A 209 -7.51 3.49 -33.27
N LEU A 210 -7.86 3.34 -31.98
CA LEU A 210 -8.46 4.40 -31.17
C LEU A 210 -7.51 4.85 -30.05
N MET A 211 -7.24 3.96 -29.09
CA MET A 211 -6.40 4.21 -27.92
C MET A 211 -5.84 2.88 -27.38
N ILE A 212 -4.60 2.55 -27.76
CA ILE A 212 -3.93 1.29 -27.43
C ILE A 212 -2.55 1.50 -26.82
N PHE A 213 -2.31 0.89 -25.68
CA PHE A 213 -1.02 0.85 -25.00
C PHE A 213 -0.29 -0.43 -25.40
N ARG A 214 0.89 -0.27 -26.02
CA ARG A 214 1.64 -1.35 -26.66
C ARG A 214 3.14 -1.12 -26.55
N VAL A 215 3.93 -2.11 -26.96
CA VAL A 215 5.39 -2.06 -26.99
C VAL A 215 5.88 -2.41 -28.39
N GLY A 216 6.62 -1.47 -28.99
CA GLY A 216 7.13 -1.57 -30.36
C GLY A 216 6.07 -1.28 -31.43
N ASP A 217 6.54 -0.80 -32.57
CA ASP A 217 5.83 -0.80 -33.84
C ASP A 217 6.85 -0.76 -34.99
N VAL A 218 7.63 -1.83 -35.13
CA VAL A 218 8.83 -1.84 -35.99
C VAL A 218 8.47 -1.50 -37.45
N GLY A 219 7.34 -2.00 -37.94
CA GLY A 219 6.83 -1.65 -39.28
C GLY A 219 6.43 -0.18 -39.43
N GLY A 220 6.08 0.49 -38.33
CA GLY A 220 5.79 1.92 -38.26
C GLY A 220 7.00 2.79 -37.86
N GLY A 221 8.20 2.21 -37.76
CA GLY A 221 9.42 2.94 -37.41
C GLY A 221 9.75 3.01 -35.92
N ILE A 222 8.96 2.38 -35.05
CA ILE A 222 9.19 2.37 -33.61
C ILE A 222 9.88 1.07 -33.22
N SER A 223 11.10 1.18 -32.68
CA SER A 223 11.89 0.01 -32.29
C SER A 223 11.16 -0.91 -31.31
N ALA A 224 11.38 -2.22 -31.44
CA ALA A 224 10.93 -3.19 -30.44
C ALA A 224 11.44 -2.80 -29.03
N GLY A 225 10.61 -3.05 -28.02
CA GLY A 225 10.87 -2.70 -26.62
C GLY A 225 10.52 -1.25 -26.24
N ILE A 226 10.18 -0.37 -27.19
CA ILE A 226 9.74 1.00 -26.88
C ILE A 226 8.26 0.99 -26.53
N LEU A 227 7.92 1.43 -25.32
CA LEU A 227 6.54 1.58 -24.87
C LEU A 227 5.85 2.73 -25.62
N GLN A 228 4.61 2.55 -26.03
CA GLN A 228 3.87 3.51 -26.84
C GLN A 228 2.39 3.50 -26.47
N ILE A 229 1.79 4.68 -26.37
CA ILE A 229 0.34 4.85 -26.47
C ILE A 229 0.03 5.30 -27.91
N ALA A 230 -0.88 4.61 -28.59
CA ALA A 230 -1.13 4.77 -30.01
C ALA A 230 -2.64 4.76 -30.34
N GLY A 231 -2.97 5.02 -31.60
CA GLY A 231 -4.35 5.13 -32.09
C GLY A 231 -4.48 6.38 -32.95
N ARG A 232 -5.51 7.20 -32.69
CA ARG A 232 -5.70 8.48 -33.39
C ARG A 232 -4.62 9.52 -33.09
N GLN A 233 -3.97 9.36 -31.95
CA GLN A 233 -2.81 10.12 -31.49
C GLN A 233 -1.78 9.11 -30.99
N HIS A 234 -0.51 9.50 -30.98
CA HIS A 234 0.52 8.65 -30.39
C HIS A 234 1.68 9.47 -29.81
N TYR A 235 2.39 8.84 -28.89
CA TYR A 235 3.76 9.18 -28.52
C TYR A 235 4.39 7.97 -27.82
N GLU A 236 5.71 7.96 -27.77
CA GLU A 236 6.51 6.85 -27.27
C GLU A 236 7.35 7.24 -26.06
N ALA A 237 7.79 6.21 -25.33
CA ALA A 237 8.81 6.33 -24.29
C ALA A 237 10.18 6.67 -24.91
N PRO A 238 11.06 7.35 -24.16
CA PRO A 238 12.39 7.73 -24.64
C PRO A 238 13.35 6.54 -24.76
N GLU A 239 13.11 5.45 -24.02
CA GLU A 239 14.03 4.31 -23.91
C GLU A 239 13.30 2.96 -23.96
N LYS A 240 14.06 1.90 -24.23
CA LYS A 240 13.54 0.53 -24.34
C LYS A 240 13.35 -0.11 -22.98
N LEU A 241 12.24 -0.82 -22.81
CA LEU A 241 12.06 -1.79 -21.75
C LEU A 241 12.94 -3.03 -22.01
N GLN A 242 13.67 -3.46 -20.99
CA GLN A 242 14.42 -4.71 -21.03
C GLN A 242 13.49 -5.92 -20.86
N ILE A 243 13.86 -7.06 -21.46
CA ILE A 243 13.20 -8.35 -21.17
C ILE A 243 13.64 -8.89 -19.80
N ASN A 244 12.88 -9.84 -19.27
CA ASN A 244 13.14 -10.53 -18.00
C ASN A 244 13.26 -9.60 -16.78
N LYS A 245 12.48 -8.51 -16.80
CA LYS A 245 12.39 -7.53 -15.71
C LYS A 245 10.96 -7.05 -15.55
N TRP A 246 10.53 -6.92 -14.30
CA TRP A 246 9.24 -6.32 -13.95
C TRP A 246 9.31 -4.81 -14.07
N TYR A 247 8.27 -4.23 -14.68
CA TYR A 247 8.02 -2.81 -14.72
C TYR A 247 6.56 -2.55 -14.36
N HIS A 248 6.31 -1.49 -13.60
CA HIS A 248 4.99 -0.86 -13.63
C HIS A 248 4.97 0.14 -14.77
N VAL A 249 3.98 -0.01 -15.66
CA VAL A 249 3.77 0.88 -16.79
C VAL A 249 2.39 1.50 -16.68
N ALA A 250 2.29 2.80 -16.88
CA ALA A 250 1.01 3.48 -16.92
C ALA A 250 0.98 4.60 -17.95
N VAL A 251 -0.21 4.93 -18.41
CA VAL A 251 -0.50 6.14 -19.16
C VAL A 251 -1.78 6.78 -18.66
N THR A 252 -1.75 8.09 -18.45
CA THR A 252 -2.92 8.90 -18.08
C THR A 252 -3.25 9.86 -19.20
N PHE A 253 -4.53 10.22 -19.31
CA PHE A 253 -4.99 11.35 -20.11
C PHE A 253 -6.05 12.12 -19.33
N ASP A 254 -5.82 13.42 -19.15
CA ASP A 254 -6.76 14.36 -18.57
C ASP A 254 -7.36 15.24 -19.68
N GLN A 255 -8.62 15.00 -20.00
CA GLN A 255 -9.33 15.71 -21.07
C GLN A 255 -9.48 17.21 -20.80
N ALA A 256 -9.60 17.62 -19.53
CA ALA A 256 -9.82 19.02 -19.18
C ALA A 256 -8.60 19.87 -19.52
N THR A 257 -7.39 19.32 -19.33
CA THR A 257 -6.12 19.99 -19.61
C THR A 257 -5.52 19.57 -20.96
N GLY A 258 -6.01 18.48 -21.56
CA GLY A 258 -5.41 17.83 -22.72
C GLY A 258 -4.11 17.08 -22.41
N LYS A 259 -3.68 17.04 -21.15
CA LYS A 259 -2.39 16.48 -20.75
C LYS A 259 -2.44 14.96 -20.76
N THR A 260 -1.46 14.31 -21.38
CA THR A 260 -1.23 12.87 -21.27
C THR A 260 0.17 12.57 -20.78
N VAL A 261 0.30 11.62 -19.86
CA VAL A 261 1.56 11.31 -19.18
C VAL A 261 1.76 9.81 -19.12
N MET A 262 2.91 9.35 -19.60
CA MET A 262 3.38 7.98 -19.44
C MET A 262 4.30 7.89 -18.22
N TYR A 263 4.12 6.84 -17.43
CA TYR A 263 4.89 6.59 -16.21
C TYR A 263 5.58 5.23 -16.31
N LEU A 264 6.81 5.18 -15.81
CA LEU A 264 7.56 3.95 -15.58
C LEU A 264 7.87 3.88 -14.09
N ASN A 265 7.50 2.78 -13.44
CA ASN A 265 7.78 2.54 -12.03
C ASN A 265 7.29 3.70 -11.13
N GLY A 266 6.08 4.21 -11.44
CA GLY A 266 5.44 5.30 -10.71
C GLY A 266 6.10 6.67 -10.88
N THR A 267 7.05 6.83 -11.80
CA THR A 267 7.72 8.10 -12.09
C THR A 267 7.41 8.54 -13.51
N LYS A 268 7.15 9.84 -13.72
CA LYS A 268 6.92 10.39 -15.07
C LYS A 268 8.07 10.02 -16.02
N TRP A 269 7.73 9.47 -17.18
CA TRP A 269 8.70 9.02 -18.18
C TRP A 269 8.61 9.76 -19.52
N ALA A 270 7.38 10.03 -19.99
CA ALA A 270 7.11 10.84 -21.17
C ALA A 270 5.78 11.58 -21.02
N GLU A 271 5.59 12.68 -21.75
CA GLU A 271 4.30 13.39 -21.76
C GLU A 271 4.03 14.01 -23.14
N SER A 272 2.76 14.25 -23.41
CA SER A 272 2.29 14.94 -24.61
C SER A 272 1.02 15.73 -24.28
N ALA A 273 0.48 16.42 -25.29
CA ALA A 273 -0.78 17.14 -25.19
C ALA A 273 -1.68 16.78 -26.37
N TRP A 274 -2.92 16.41 -26.08
CA TRP A 274 -3.92 16.03 -27.07
C TRP A 274 -5.18 16.89 -26.92
N ASN A 275 -5.76 17.23 -28.06
CA ASN A 275 -7.06 17.89 -28.12
C ASN A 275 -8.11 16.90 -28.63
N ILE A 276 -8.46 15.92 -27.79
CA ILE A 276 -9.50 14.93 -28.05
C ILE A 276 -10.56 14.97 -26.95
N SER A 277 -11.81 14.68 -27.31
CA SER A 277 -12.92 14.64 -26.35
C SER A 277 -12.94 13.38 -25.48
N GLY A 278 -12.20 12.34 -25.89
CA GLY A 278 -12.26 10.99 -25.35
C GLY A 278 -12.44 9.95 -26.45
N PHE A 279 -12.78 8.73 -26.06
CA PHE A 279 -13.05 7.63 -26.99
C PHE A 279 -14.05 6.61 -26.41
N ASP A 280 -14.73 5.89 -27.31
CA ASP A 280 -15.53 4.71 -26.96
C ASP A 280 -14.62 3.48 -26.98
N PRO A 281 -14.37 2.81 -25.82
CA PRO A 281 -13.51 1.63 -25.77
C PRO A 281 -14.11 0.40 -26.47
N ASN A 282 -15.42 0.38 -26.73
CA ASN A 282 -16.11 -0.73 -27.38
C ASN A 282 -16.18 -0.62 -28.91
N ALA A 283 -15.74 0.51 -29.48
CA ALA A 283 -15.78 0.72 -30.92
C ALA A 283 -14.77 -0.17 -31.67
N ASP A 284 -15.02 -0.36 -32.96
CA ASP A 284 -14.23 -1.19 -33.88
C ASP A 284 -14.02 -2.63 -33.38
N VAL A 285 -12.77 -3.00 -33.07
CA VAL A 285 -12.40 -4.35 -32.57
C VAL A 285 -12.52 -4.49 -31.05
N GLY A 286 -13.03 -3.46 -30.38
CA GLY A 286 -13.20 -3.40 -28.93
C GLY A 286 -11.89 -3.33 -28.16
N PHE A 287 -12.01 -3.43 -26.84
CA PHE A 287 -10.87 -3.34 -25.93
C PHE A 287 -10.27 -4.73 -25.68
N ASN A 288 -8.96 -4.86 -25.87
CA ASN A 288 -8.26 -6.13 -25.71
C ASN A 288 -7.01 -5.97 -24.84
N ILE A 289 -6.67 -7.01 -24.08
CA ILE A 289 -5.47 -7.11 -23.24
C ILE A 289 -4.62 -8.26 -23.77
N GLY A 290 -3.30 -8.04 -23.89
CA GLY A 290 -2.32 -9.07 -24.27
C GLY A 290 -2.26 -9.41 -25.75
N LYS A 291 -3.38 -9.38 -26.48
CA LYS A 291 -3.45 -9.66 -27.92
C LYS A 291 -4.79 -9.18 -28.49
N ILE A 292 -4.84 -8.83 -29.77
CA ILE A 292 -6.06 -8.43 -30.50
C ILE A 292 -6.54 -9.63 -31.36
N PRO A 293 -7.44 -10.49 -30.85
CA PRO A 293 -7.83 -11.71 -31.54
C PRO A 293 -8.58 -11.41 -32.86
N GLY A 294 -8.22 -12.12 -33.93
CA GLY A 294 -8.85 -12.03 -35.24
C GLY A 294 -8.52 -10.76 -36.03
N PHE A 295 -7.57 -9.92 -35.58
CA PHE A 295 -7.25 -8.69 -36.28
C PHE A 295 -6.49 -8.97 -37.59
N PRO A 296 -7.01 -8.58 -38.76
CA PRO A 296 -6.47 -8.99 -40.06
C PRO A 296 -5.06 -8.45 -40.34
N TRP A 297 -4.64 -7.37 -39.67
CA TRP A 297 -3.33 -6.74 -39.85
C TRP A 297 -2.31 -7.18 -38.79
N GLY A 298 -2.56 -8.30 -38.11
CA GLY A 298 -1.69 -8.92 -37.13
C GLY A 298 -2.20 -8.78 -35.70
N GLU A 299 -2.33 -9.90 -34.98
CA GLU A 299 -2.93 -9.93 -33.64
C GLU A 299 -2.05 -9.33 -32.53
N ARG A 300 -0.75 -9.13 -32.79
CA ARG A 300 0.23 -8.44 -31.92
C ARG A 300 0.28 -8.96 -30.48
N PRO A 301 0.52 -10.28 -30.28
CA PRO A 301 0.59 -10.86 -28.95
C PRO A 301 1.74 -10.31 -28.12
N PHE A 302 1.46 -10.14 -26.82
CA PHE A 302 2.45 -10.02 -25.76
C PHE A 302 2.96 -11.42 -25.38
N TYR A 303 4.23 -11.45 -24.94
CA TYR A 303 4.91 -12.65 -24.50
C TYR A 303 5.57 -12.40 -23.14
N GLY A 304 4.98 -12.94 -22.09
CA GLY A 304 5.46 -12.82 -20.72
C GLY A 304 4.33 -12.78 -19.71
N TYR A 305 4.53 -12.08 -18.61
CA TYR A 305 3.59 -12.00 -17.50
C TYR A 305 3.01 -10.61 -17.34
N MET A 306 1.74 -10.55 -16.92
CA MET A 306 1.13 -9.31 -16.44
C MET A 306 0.49 -9.52 -15.07
N SER A 307 0.48 -8.47 -14.26
CA SER A 307 -0.23 -8.41 -12.99
C SER A 307 -0.79 -7.01 -12.79
N GLU A 308 -1.77 -6.85 -11.90
CA GLU A 308 -2.34 -5.55 -11.53
C GLU A 308 -2.80 -4.71 -12.74
N VAL A 309 -3.45 -5.35 -13.71
CA VAL A 309 -3.95 -4.76 -14.95
C VAL A 309 -5.22 -3.98 -14.66
N ARG A 310 -5.21 -2.66 -14.89
CA ARG A 310 -6.29 -1.75 -14.52
C ARG A 310 -6.63 -0.73 -15.60
N VAL A 311 -7.91 -0.39 -15.65
CA VAL A 311 -8.44 0.75 -16.42
C VAL A 311 -9.25 1.64 -15.49
N TRP A 312 -8.96 2.95 -15.52
CA TRP A 312 -9.69 3.96 -14.77
C TRP A 312 -10.36 4.96 -15.71
N SER A 313 -11.52 5.48 -15.30
CA SER A 313 -12.25 6.59 -15.96
C SER A 313 -11.79 7.98 -15.51
N VAL A 314 -10.65 8.06 -14.82
CA VAL A 314 -10.02 9.29 -14.33
C VAL A 314 -8.53 9.30 -14.67
N ALA A 315 -7.96 10.50 -14.80
CA ALA A 315 -6.51 10.67 -14.87
C ALA A 315 -5.92 10.58 -13.45
N ARG A 316 -5.26 9.47 -13.14
CA ARG A 316 -4.63 9.29 -11.82
C ARG A 316 -3.39 10.17 -11.69
N THR A 317 -3.16 10.68 -10.49
CA THR A 317 -1.95 11.45 -10.17
C THR A 317 -0.72 10.56 -10.06
N GLU A 318 0.47 11.12 -10.22
CA GLU A 318 1.73 10.40 -10.04
C GLU A 318 1.83 9.73 -8.66
N ASN A 319 1.44 10.43 -7.58
CA ASN A 319 1.43 9.86 -6.23
C ASN A 319 0.45 8.69 -6.10
N GLN A 320 -0.75 8.82 -6.67
CA GLN A 320 -1.73 7.73 -6.69
C GLN A 320 -1.17 6.52 -7.44
N ILE A 321 -0.49 6.71 -8.57
CA ILE A 321 0.15 5.63 -9.32
C ILE A 321 1.24 4.98 -8.47
N LYS A 322 2.22 5.77 -8.02
CA LYS A 322 3.40 5.31 -7.27
C LYS A 322 3.05 4.54 -6.00
N GLN A 323 2.05 4.99 -5.25
CA GLN A 323 1.67 4.35 -3.98
C GLN A 323 0.85 3.07 -4.15
N ASN A 324 0.28 2.81 -5.33
CA ASN A 324 -0.68 1.73 -5.53
C ASN A 324 -0.26 0.73 -6.63
N MET A 325 1.02 0.68 -6.99
CA MET A 325 1.50 -0.20 -8.07
C MET A 325 1.19 -1.68 -7.82
N LEU A 326 1.25 -2.13 -6.56
CA LEU A 326 1.04 -3.55 -6.20
C LEU A 326 -0.40 -3.93 -5.85
N GLY A 327 -1.30 -2.97 -5.74
CA GLY A 327 -2.69 -3.26 -5.34
C GLY A 327 -3.53 -2.01 -5.15
N VAL A 328 -4.82 -2.14 -5.40
CA VAL A 328 -5.85 -1.16 -5.01
C VAL A 328 -7.08 -1.87 -4.45
N ASN A 329 -7.91 -1.13 -3.73
CA ASN A 329 -9.26 -1.60 -3.41
C ASN A 329 -10.06 -1.74 -4.73
N PRO A 330 -10.61 -2.93 -5.07
CA PRO A 330 -11.39 -3.11 -6.29
C PRO A 330 -12.66 -2.24 -6.36
N LYS A 331 -13.13 -1.73 -5.22
CA LYS A 331 -14.29 -0.84 -5.14
C LYS A 331 -13.93 0.65 -5.24
N SER A 332 -12.70 0.97 -5.64
CA SER A 332 -12.26 2.37 -5.74
C SER A 332 -13.08 3.13 -6.79
N ASP A 333 -13.47 4.35 -6.47
CA ASP A 333 -14.17 5.23 -7.40
C ASP A 333 -13.32 5.50 -8.65
N GLY A 334 -13.97 5.43 -9.82
CA GLY A 334 -13.32 5.59 -11.12
C GLY A 334 -12.54 4.36 -11.61
N LEU A 335 -12.49 3.25 -10.87
CA LEU A 335 -11.92 1.98 -11.36
C LEU A 335 -12.97 1.23 -12.19
N GLU A 336 -12.66 0.98 -13.47
CA GLU A 336 -13.61 0.43 -14.45
C GLU A 336 -13.28 -0.99 -14.89
N LEU A 337 -12.02 -1.41 -14.73
CA LEU A 337 -11.56 -2.76 -14.98
C LEU A 337 -10.40 -3.07 -14.05
N TYR A 338 -10.39 -4.24 -13.44
CA TYR A 338 -9.25 -4.70 -12.64
C TYR A 338 -9.06 -6.21 -12.68
N PHE A 339 -7.91 -6.64 -13.18
CA PHE A 339 -7.41 -8.00 -13.05
C PHE A 339 -6.11 -7.98 -12.26
N LYS A 340 -6.10 -8.58 -11.07
CA LYS A 340 -4.89 -8.80 -10.27
C LYS A 340 -3.93 -9.75 -10.96
N MET A 341 -4.50 -10.75 -11.63
CA MET A 341 -3.81 -11.87 -12.26
C MET A 341 -3.04 -12.75 -11.26
N ASP A 342 -3.50 -12.83 -10.03
CA ASP A 342 -2.91 -13.65 -8.97
C ASP A 342 -3.66 -15.00 -8.80
N GLY A 343 -4.67 -15.25 -9.62
CA GLY A 343 -5.54 -16.43 -9.55
C GLY A 343 -6.73 -16.25 -8.62
N SER A 344 -6.98 -15.05 -8.10
CA SER A 344 -8.20 -14.73 -7.35
C SER A 344 -9.42 -14.48 -8.26
N GLU A 345 -9.21 -14.26 -9.55
CA GLU A 345 -10.29 -14.08 -10.53
C GLU A 345 -11.15 -15.34 -10.70
N THR A 346 -12.45 -15.15 -10.93
CA THR A 346 -13.33 -16.25 -11.35
C THR A 346 -13.09 -16.57 -12.82
N VAL A 347 -12.56 -17.75 -13.10
CA VAL A 347 -12.33 -18.28 -14.45
C VAL A 347 -13.23 -19.49 -14.71
N ASN A 348 -13.96 -19.49 -15.83
CA ASN A 348 -14.78 -20.61 -16.26
C ASN A 348 -14.65 -20.81 -17.78
N GLY A 349 -13.91 -21.84 -18.19
CA GLY A 349 -13.62 -22.08 -19.60
C GLY A 349 -12.90 -20.89 -20.24
N ASN A 350 -13.52 -20.26 -21.24
CA ASN A 350 -13.00 -19.09 -21.93
C ASN A 350 -13.51 -17.76 -21.35
N LYS A 351 -14.02 -17.76 -20.11
CA LYS A 351 -14.52 -16.57 -19.42
C LYS A 351 -13.67 -16.24 -18.20
N ILE A 352 -13.43 -14.95 -18.00
CA ILE A 352 -12.75 -14.40 -16.81
C ILE A 352 -13.50 -13.16 -16.35
N LYS A 353 -13.71 -13.02 -15.04
CA LYS A 353 -14.44 -11.90 -14.45
C LYS A 353 -13.49 -10.94 -13.75
N ASP A 354 -13.63 -9.65 -14.05
CA ASP A 354 -12.82 -8.61 -13.39
C ASP A 354 -13.26 -8.35 -11.94
N ALA A 355 -12.34 -7.82 -11.12
CA ALA A 355 -12.55 -7.57 -9.70
C ALA A 355 -13.28 -6.25 -9.40
N ALA A 356 -13.29 -5.27 -10.32
CA ALA A 356 -13.82 -3.94 -10.06
C ALA A 356 -15.34 -3.86 -10.29
N LYS A 357 -15.77 -4.19 -11.51
CA LYS A 357 -17.18 -4.08 -11.92
C LYS A 357 -17.87 -5.44 -12.08
N GLY A 358 -17.11 -6.53 -12.03
CA GLY A 358 -17.62 -7.86 -12.29
C GLY A 358 -17.98 -8.07 -13.76
N ILE A 359 -17.28 -7.41 -14.68
CA ILE A 359 -17.43 -7.58 -16.12
C ILE A 359 -16.90 -8.96 -16.50
N GLU A 360 -17.77 -9.78 -17.08
CA GLU A 360 -17.37 -11.06 -17.67
C GLU A 360 -16.75 -10.83 -19.05
N CYS A 361 -15.48 -11.17 -19.18
CA CYS A 361 -14.68 -11.00 -20.38
C CYS A 361 -14.40 -12.36 -21.05
N THR A 362 -14.16 -12.34 -22.36
CA THR A 362 -13.74 -13.55 -23.09
C THR A 362 -12.22 -13.63 -23.09
N THR A 363 -11.64 -14.79 -22.80
CA THR A 363 -10.19 -15.00 -22.75
C THR A 363 -9.74 -16.20 -23.58
N GLY A 364 -8.51 -16.17 -24.06
CA GLY A 364 -7.85 -17.29 -24.77
C GLY A 364 -7.41 -18.45 -23.87
N GLY A 365 -8.05 -18.63 -22.71
CA GLY A 365 -7.65 -19.59 -21.67
C GLY A 365 -6.38 -19.13 -20.94
N LEU A 366 -6.49 -18.03 -20.19
CA LEU A 366 -5.40 -17.48 -19.39
C LEU A 366 -5.04 -18.42 -18.22
N GLU A 367 -3.75 -18.60 -17.98
CA GLU A 367 -3.22 -19.35 -16.85
C GLU A 367 -2.49 -18.40 -15.89
N PHE A 368 -2.32 -18.81 -14.64
CA PHE A 368 -1.61 -18.04 -13.62
C PHE A 368 -0.33 -18.78 -13.20
N ALA A 369 0.82 -18.16 -13.44
CA ALA A 369 2.12 -18.71 -13.11
C ALA A 369 2.54 -18.27 -11.70
N THR A 370 3.06 -19.22 -10.91
CA THR A 370 3.78 -18.89 -9.67
C THR A 370 5.14 -18.31 -10.02
N LEU A 371 5.44 -17.14 -9.48
CA LEU A 371 6.71 -16.45 -9.73
C LEU A 371 7.83 -17.08 -8.92
N ALA A 372 9.01 -17.19 -9.53
CA ALA A 372 10.21 -17.69 -8.85
C ALA A 372 10.65 -16.78 -7.69
N GLN A 373 10.40 -15.47 -7.81
CA GLN A 373 10.59 -14.46 -6.78
C GLN A 373 9.37 -13.55 -6.73
N PRO A 374 8.87 -13.18 -5.53
CA PRO A 374 7.75 -12.26 -5.43
C PRO A 374 8.10 -10.86 -5.96
N VAL A 375 7.15 -10.19 -6.61
CA VAL A 375 7.31 -8.77 -6.94
C VAL A 375 6.96 -7.93 -5.72
N THR A 376 7.84 -7.01 -5.39
CA THR A 376 7.72 -6.09 -4.27
C THR A 376 7.94 -4.65 -4.73
N MET A 377 7.66 -3.68 -3.85
CA MET A 377 7.92 -2.27 -4.15
C MET A 377 9.41 -1.99 -4.39
N LYS A 378 10.31 -2.80 -3.82
CA LYS A 378 11.77 -2.64 -4.00
C LYS A 378 12.20 -2.96 -5.43
N ASP A 379 11.49 -3.86 -6.12
CA ASP A 379 11.79 -4.23 -7.50
C ASP A 379 11.35 -3.14 -8.50
N LEU A 380 10.52 -2.19 -8.05
CA LEU A 380 9.92 -1.11 -8.82
C LEU A 380 10.45 0.28 -8.41
N GLN A 381 11.57 0.34 -7.69
CA GLN A 381 12.31 1.56 -7.37
C GLN A 381 13.62 1.56 -8.14
#